data_AF-A0A529F9N3-F1
#
_entry.id   AF-A0A529F9N3-F1
#
_cell.length_a   1.000
_cell.length_b   1.000
_cell.length_c   1.000
_cell.angle_alpha   90.00
_cell.angle_beta   90.00
_cell.angle_gamma   90.00
#
_symmetry.space_group_name_H-M   'P 1'
#
loop_
_entity.id
_entity.type
_entity.pdbx_description
1 polymer ?
#
loop_
_entity_poly.entity_id
_entity_poly.type
_entity_poly.pdbx_seq_one_letter_code
_entity_poly.pdbx_strand_id
1 'polypeptide(L)'
;MTEHKGTQPSEAKGTVIAFSAPGCEPLYAHEREAVAAVARTIAILKGFAFRRGLGNSSGNGGGLYFVPDDSLLVTDAARLGIGGPQDLFGGVVPWRFAMTKAITHELVDGLAKRPKEWSTGFGRTVSAAVLPGYTVFSRHDALRAAERLLRLGVARLKPPLSSRGQDQRIVRTVADVERLLERYRSSDLDECGLVLEADLRDIVTLSVGRTEIDEIMVAYYGTQRTTTDNAGQSVYGGSDLIVVRGGWEALEDLQLPRALALATVQARAYDAAMADYPGFFASRRNYDIGQGVDSSGVWRSGVLEASWRIGGSSTAELAAINVMKQNPDIQLVRASAVKEFGNNSRLPVNADVHFQGEDPDEGPITRYTVVTHAIREPAEEIGRLTS
;
A
#
# COMPACT_ATOMS: atom_id res chain seq x y z
N MET A 1 -41.41 -36.31 15.75
CA MET A 1 -40.69 -35.79 14.57
C MET A 1 -40.86 -34.28 14.55
N THR A 2 -39.94 -33.57 15.18
CA THR A 2 -39.88 -32.11 15.17
C THR A 2 -39.02 -31.70 13.98
N GLU A 3 -39.66 -31.15 12.95
CA GLU A 3 -38.98 -30.67 11.75
C GLU A 3 -38.09 -29.47 12.10
N HIS A 4 -36.79 -29.63 11.89
CA HIS A 4 -35.85 -28.53 11.82
C HIS A 4 -36.19 -27.66 10.59
N LYS A 5 -36.83 -26.51 10.83
CA LYS A 5 -36.81 -25.40 9.88
C LYS A 5 -35.38 -24.88 9.79
N GLY A 6 -34.64 -25.36 8.79
CA GLY A 6 -33.38 -24.77 8.38
C GLY A 6 -33.62 -23.32 8.00
N THR A 7 -32.89 -22.41 8.66
CA THR A 7 -32.82 -21.00 8.31
C THR A 7 -32.38 -20.90 6.85
N GLN A 8 -33.24 -20.38 5.96
CA GLN A 8 -32.82 -20.11 4.59
C GLN A 8 -31.70 -19.06 4.61
N PRO A 9 -30.63 -19.22 3.81
CA PRO A 9 -29.60 -18.20 3.70
C PRO A 9 -30.24 -16.90 3.20
N SER A 10 -30.07 -15.80 3.93
CA SER A 10 -30.57 -14.49 3.50
C SER A 10 -30.00 -14.17 2.12
N GLU A 11 -30.83 -13.69 1.20
CA GLU A 11 -30.36 -13.22 -0.11
C GLU A 11 -29.23 -12.19 0.06
N ALA A 12 -28.16 -12.35 -0.73
CA ALA A 12 -27.02 -11.46 -0.67
C ALA A 12 -27.45 -10.03 -1.01
N LYS A 13 -27.06 -9.06 -0.18
CA LYS A 13 -27.49 -7.65 -0.30
C LYS A 13 -26.83 -6.89 -1.45
N GLY A 14 -25.84 -7.51 -2.10
CA GLY A 14 -25.02 -6.91 -3.14
C GLY A 14 -23.93 -7.86 -3.64
N THR A 15 -23.04 -7.36 -4.48
CA THR A 15 -21.91 -8.13 -5.05
C THR A 15 -20.59 -7.39 -4.91
N VAL A 16 -19.58 -8.06 -4.35
CA VAL A 16 -18.18 -7.64 -4.37
C VAL A 16 -17.51 -8.17 -5.64
N ILE A 17 -16.84 -7.30 -6.39
CA ILE A 17 -16.23 -7.62 -7.68
C ILE A 17 -14.72 -7.40 -7.61
N ALA A 18 -13.94 -8.48 -7.70
CA ALA A 18 -12.50 -8.39 -7.92
C ALA A 18 -12.20 -8.28 -9.43
N PHE A 19 -11.42 -7.29 -9.84
CA PHE A 19 -11.08 -7.11 -11.26
C PHE A 19 -9.72 -6.43 -11.45
N SER A 20 -9.18 -6.51 -12.66
CA SER A 20 -7.95 -5.82 -13.03
C SER A 20 -8.19 -4.39 -13.49
N ALA A 21 -7.48 -3.44 -12.90
CA ALA A 21 -7.57 -2.04 -13.22
C ALA A 21 -7.04 -1.76 -14.65
N PRO A 22 -7.61 -0.78 -15.38
CA PRO A 22 -7.16 -0.48 -16.73
C PRO A 22 -5.69 -0.03 -16.82
N GLY A 23 -4.87 -0.82 -17.54
CA GLY A 23 -3.48 -0.48 -17.81
C GLY A 23 -2.55 -0.65 -16.61
N CYS A 24 -2.88 -1.58 -15.70
CA CYS A 24 -1.96 -2.10 -14.68
C CYS A 24 -1.06 -3.21 -15.26
N GLU A 25 0.01 -3.55 -14.55
CA GLU A 25 0.83 -4.72 -14.87
C GLU A 25 0.02 -6.02 -14.67
N PRO A 26 0.24 -7.06 -15.49
CA PRO A 26 -0.35 -8.37 -15.25
C PRO A 26 0.11 -8.93 -13.90
N LEU A 27 -0.85 -9.30 -13.06
CA LEU A 27 -0.58 -9.98 -11.80
C LEU A 27 -0.04 -11.40 -12.02
N TYR A 28 0.86 -11.85 -11.14
CA TYR A 28 1.21 -13.26 -11.02
C TYR A 28 0.03 -14.11 -10.52
N ALA A 29 0.10 -15.43 -10.66
CA ALA A 29 -1.00 -16.32 -10.28
C ALA A 29 -1.34 -16.21 -8.79
N HIS A 30 -0.33 -16.20 -7.93
CA HIS A 30 -0.52 -16.06 -6.49
C HIS A 30 -1.06 -14.67 -6.09
N GLU A 31 -0.78 -13.62 -6.86
CA GLU A 31 -1.30 -12.27 -6.60
C GLU A 31 -2.79 -12.18 -6.94
N ARG A 32 -3.21 -12.79 -8.05
CA ARG A 32 -4.63 -12.90 -8.40
C ARG A 32 -5.42 -13.64 -7.31
N GLU A 33 -4.84 -14.69 -6.74
CA GLU A 33 -5.46 -15.41 -5.62
C GLU A 33 -5.50 -14.57 -4.34
N ALA A 34 -4.46 -13.78 -4.05
CA ALA A 34 -4.47 -12.84 -2.93
C ALA A 34 -5.54 -11.74 -3.08
N VAL A 35 -5.69 -11.15 -4.28
CA VAL A 35 -6.77 -10.18 -4.59
C VAL A 35 -8.14 -10.83 -4.40
N ALA A 36 -8.31 -12.06 -4.86
CA ALA A 36 -9.57 -12.78 -4.67
C ALA A 36 -9.84 -13.13 -3.20
N ALA A 37 -8.82 -13.44 -2.41
CA ALA A 37 -8.97 -13.67 -0.97
C ALA A 37 -9.43 -12.39 -0.25
N VAL A 38 -8.80 -11.25 -0.56
CA VAL A 38 -9.21 -9.92 -0.09
C VAL A 38 -10.69 -9.66 -0.43
N ALA A 39 -11.08 -9.85 -1.69
CA ALA A 39 -12.46 -9.63 -2.12
C ALA A 39 -13.48 -10.58 -1.47
N ARG A 40 -13.11 -11.85 -1.22
CA ARG A 40 -13.96 -12.80 -0.49
C ARG A 40 -14.16 -12.37 0.96
N THR A 41 -13.10 -11.92 1.64
CA THR A 41 -13.21 -11.43 3.02
C THR A 41 -14.08 -10.19 3.09
N ILE A 42 -13.95 -9.25 2.15
CA ILE A 42 -14.84 -8.10 2.05
C ILE A 42 -16.28 -8.55 1.80
N ALA A 43 -16.53 -9.52 0.92
CA ALA A 43 -17.88 -10.03 0.67
C ALA A 43 -18.52 -10.58 1.95
N ILE A 44 -17.77 -11.32 2.76
CA ILE A 44 -18.20 -11.80 4.08
C ILE A 44 -18.52 -10.61 5.01
N LEU A 45 -17.63 -9.63 5.11
CA LEU A 45 -17.81 -8.44 5.94
C LEU A 45 -19.08 -7.67 5.56
N LYS A 46 -19.36 -7.51 4.26
CA LYS A 46 -20.52 -6.76 3.76
C LYS A 46 -21.82 -7.59 3.72
N GLY A 47 -21.74 -8.92 3.85
CA GLY A 47 -22.87 -9.81 3.56
C GLY A 47 -23.27 -9.81 2.07
N PHE A 48 -22.28 -9.68 1.19
CA PHE A 48 -22.43 -9.63 -0.26
C PHE A 48 -21.98 -10.96 -0.89
N ALA A 49 -22.40 -11.20 -2.13
CA ALA A 49 -21.84 -12.27 -2.95
C ALA A 49 -20.46 -11.87 -3.50
N PHE A 50 -19.59 -12.83 -3.79
CA PHE A 50 -18.29 -12.58 -4.42
C PHE A 50 -18.31 -12.96 -5.90
N ARG A 51 -17.73 -12.11 -6.76
CA ARG A 51 -17.53 -12.36 -8.19
C ARG A 51 -16.13 -11.98 -8.64
N ARG A 52 -15.53 -12.79 -9.52
CA ARG A 52 -14.31 -12.46 -10.27
C ARG A 52 -14.66 -11.85 -11.62
N GLY A 53 -13.93 -10.80 -11.98
CA GLY A 53 -14.03 -10.11 -13.26
C GLY A 53 -15.25 -9.22 -13.38
N LEU A 54 -15.14 -8.25 -14.28
CA LEU A 54 -16.27 -7.46 -14.76
C LEU A 54 -17.06 -8.34 -15.75
N GLY A 55 -18.11 -8.99 -15.27
CA GLY A 55 -19.06 -9.69 -16.13
C GLY A 55 -20.03 -8.71 -16.82
N ASN A 56 -20.74 -9.19 -17.85
CA ASN A 56 -21.91 -8.50 -18.40
C ASN A 56 -23.03 -8.53 -17.35
N SER A 57 -23.05 -7.56 -16.42
CA SER A 57 -24.13 -7.44 -15.45
C SER A 57 -25.29 -6.67 -16.09
N SER A 58 -26.27 -7.42 -16.59
CA SER A 58 -27.64 -6.95 -16.76
C SER A 58 -28.48 -7.51 -15.59
N GLY A 59 -28.95 -6.63 -14.69
CA GLY A 59 -29.80 -6.96 -13.53
C GLY A 59 -28.99 -7.22 -12.25
N ASN A 60 -29.45 -6.95 -11.02
CA ASN A 60 -30.76 -6.62 -10.45
C ASN A 60 -30.45 -5.67 -9.27
N GLY A 61 -30.98 -4.44 -9.24
CA GLY A 61 -31.06 -3.42 -8.16
C GLY A 61 -30.23 -3.44 -6.85
N GLY A 62 -29.24 -4.32 -6.65
CA GLY A 62 -28.43 -4.47 -5.44
C GLY A 62 -27.11 -3.72 -5.53
N GLY A 63 -26.53 -3.39 -4.38
CA GLY A 63 -25.29 -2.61 -4.30
C GLY A 63 -24.09 -3.35 -4.89
N LEU A 64 -23.23 -2.64 -5.62
CA LEU A 64 -21.93 -3.14 -6.09
C LEU A 64 -20.82 -2.59 -5.21
N TYR A 65 -19.79 -3.40 -4.98
CA TYR A 65 -18.58 -2.97 -4.29
C TYR A 65 -17.35 -3.50 -5.03
N PHE A 66 -16.41 -2.62 -5.35
CA PHE A 66 -15.33 -2.91 -6.28
C PHE A 66 -14.01 -3.18 -5.55
N VAL A 67 -13.24 -4.16 -6.03
CA VAL A 67 -11.94 -4.54 -5.47
C VAL A 67 -10.94 -4.62 -6.62
N PRO A 68 -10.44 -3.45 -7.10
CA PRO A 68 -9.44 -3.41 -8.15
C PRO A 68 -8.06 -3.87 -7.63
N ASP A 69 -7.26 -4.48 -8.49
CA ASP A 69 -5.86 -4.84 -8.16
C ASP A 69 -4.91 -3.63 -8.09
N ASP A 70 -5.26 -2.52 -8.73
CA ASP A 70 -4.57 -1.23 -8.65
C ASP A 70 -5.52 -0.07 -8.30
N SER A 71 -4.97 1.11 -8.02
CA SER A 71 -5.75 2.34 -7.88
C SER A 71 -6.42 2.67 -9.21
N LEU A 72 -7.61 3.27 -9.17
CA LEU A 72 -8.33 3.65 -10.38
C LEU A 72 -8.09 5.12 -10.73
N LEU A 73 -8.14 5.43 -12.02
CA LEU A 73 -8.28 6.82 -12.46
C LEU A 73 -9.72 7.29 -12.22
N VAL A 74 -9.90 8.59 -11.98
CA VAL A 74 -11.23 9.22 -11.86
C VAL A 74 -12.14 8.84 -13.04
N THR A 75 -11.60 8.76 -14.25
CA THR A 75 -12.36 8.38 -15.45
C THR A 75 -12.85 6.94 -15.43
N ASP A 76 -12.07 6.01 -14.87
CA ASP A 76 -12.43 4.60 -14.80
C ASP A 76 -13.41 4.35 -13.65
N ALA A 77 -13.21 5.02 -12.52
CA ALA A 77 -14.17 5.04 -11.40
C ALA A 77 -15.54 5.55 -11.85
N ALA A 78 -15.59 6.66 -12.59
CA ALA A 78 -16.84 7.23 -13.10
C ALA A 78 -17.60 6.27 -14.04
N ARG A 79 -16.89 5.53 -14.91
CA ARG A 79 -17.49 4.52 -15.81
C ARG A 79 -18.12 3.35 -15.04
N LEU A 80 -17.58 3.03 -13.87
CA LEU A 80 -18.07 1.97 -13.00
C LEU A 80 -19.15 2.45 -12.00
N GLY A 81 -19.44 3.76 -11.96
CA GLY A 81 -20.37 4.34 -10.99
C GLY A 81 -19.82 4.44 -9.57
N ILE A 82 -18.49 4.41 -9.42
CA ILE A 82 -17.79 4.54 -8.13
C ILE A 82 -17.79 6.03 -7.74
N GLY A 83 -18.52 6.39 -6.69
CA GLY A 83 -18.70 7.77 -6.23
C GLY A 83 -17.90 8.10 -4.97
N GLY A 84 -17.45 7.10 -4.20
CA GLY A 84 -16.65 7.34 -3.01
C GLY A 84 -16.06 6.10 -2.34
N PRO A 85 -15.45 6.25 -1.15
CA PRO A 85 -14.83 5.16 -0.40
C PRO A 85 -15.76 3.98 -0.06
N GLN A 86 -17.09 4.21 -0.05
CA GLN A 86 -18.07 3.16 0.25
C GLN A 86 -18.35 2.23 -0.95
N ASP A 87 -17.80 2.54 -2.13
CA ASP A 87 -18.05 1.79 -3.37
C ASP A 87 -16.86 0.90 -3.78
N LEU A 88 -15.68 1.07 -3.17
CA LEU A 88 -14.49 0.27 -3.51
C LEU A 88 -13.59 0.00 -2.31
N PHE A 89 -12.78 -1.06 -2.38
CA PHE A 89 -11.60 -1.27 -1.55
C PHE A 89 -10.33 -0.87 -2.30
N GLY A 90 -9.75 0.26 -1.93
CA GLY A 90 -8.65 0.89 -2.65
C GLY A 90 -8.88 2.39 -2.76
N GLY A 91 -8.35 3.00 -3.80
CA GLY A 91 -8.41 4.44 -4.02
C GLY A 91 -8.54 4.83 -5.49
N VAL A 92 -9.05 6.02 -5.66
CA VAL A 92 -9.20 6.71 -6.93
C VAL A 92 -8.26 7.91 -6.90
N VAL A 93 -7.49 8.08 -7.96
CA VAL A 93 -6.58 9.21 -8.14
C VAL A 93 -6.88 9.92 -9.46
N PRO A 94 -6.57 11.21 -9.58
CA PRO A 94 -6.88 11.96 -10.79
C PRO A 94 -5.95 11.62 -11.96
N TRP A 95 -4.71 11.20 -11.71
CA TRP A 95 -3.67 11.04 -12.74
C TRP A 95 -2.78 9.82 -12.48
N ARG A 96 -2.24 9.22 -13.55
CA ARG A 96 -1.40 8.01 -13.46
C ARG A 96 -0.17 8.19 -12.58
N PHE A 97 0.54 9.32 -12.71
CA PHE A 97 1.72 9.58 -11.87
C PHE A 97 1.39 9.62 -10.37
N ALA A 98 0.14 9.97 -10.01
CA ALA A 98 -0.31 9.99 -8.62
C ALA A 98 -0.42 8.58 -8.02
N MET A 99 -0.62 7.55 -8.84
CA MET A 99 -0.60 6.14 -8.41
C MET A 99 0.80 5.65 -8.01
N THR A 100 1.82 6.43 -8.34
CA THR A 100 3.22 6.05 -8.19
C THR A 100 3.90 6.94 -7.16
N LYS A 101 5.05 6.48 -6.67
CA LYS A 101 5.99 7.28 -5.88
C LYS A 101 6.50 8.56 -6.56
N ALA A 102 6.22 8.80 -7.84
CA ALA A 102 6.56 10.07 -8.49
C ALA A 102 5.91 11.26 -7.76
N ILE A 103 4.67 11.14 -7.27
CA ILE A 103 3.98 12.26 -6.61
C ILE A 103 4.64 12.72 -5.30
N THR A 104 5.46 11.88 -4.68
CA THR A 104 6.03 12.07 -3.34
C THR A 104 6.94 13.29 -3.22
N HIS A 105 7.72 13.62 -4.26
CA HIS A 105 8.77 14.64 -4.20
C HIS A 105 8.45 15.85 -5.09
N GLU A 106 8.94 17.01 -4.67
CA GLU A 106 8.87 18.23 -5.48
C GLU A 106 9.78 18.15 -6.71
N LEU A 107 9.55 19.03 -7.69
CA LEU A 107 10.45 19.20 -8.83
C LEU A 107 11.72 19.95 -8.41
N VAL A 108 12.76 19.89 -9.25
CA VAL A 108 14.04 20.57 -8.97
C VAL A 108 13.90 22.09 -8.87
N ASP A 109 12.98 22.71 -9.61
CA ASP A 109 12.56 24.11 -9.44
C ASP A 109 11.27 24.40 -10.22
N GLY A 110 10.84 25.67 -10.25
CA GLY A 110 9.61 26.10 -10.93
C GLY A 110 9.65 26.06 -12.46
N LEU A 111 10.83 25.88 -13.08
CA LEU A 111 11.02 25.79 -14.54
C LEU A 111 11.18 24.35 -15.04
N ALA A 112 11.28 23.38 -14.13
CA ALA A 112 11.43 21.96 -14.44
C ALA A 112 10.30 21.44 -15.35
N LYS A 113 10.65 20.52 -16.26
CA LYS A 113 9.66 19.84 -17.10
C LYS A 113 8.72 19.03 -16.21
N ARG A 114 7.42 19.08 -16.52
CA ARG A 114 6.37 18.39 -15.76
C ARG A 114 5.13 18.12 -16.61
N PRO A 115 4.30 17.11 -16.25
CA PRO A 115 2.95 16.98 -16.75
C PRO A 115 2.14 18.24 -16.50
N LYS A 116 1.19 18.56 -17.39
CA LYS A 116 0.33 19.74 -17.27
C LYS A 116 -0.47 19.73 -15.96
N GLU A 117 -0.80 18.54 -15.50
CA GLU A 117 -1.64 18.24 -14.36
C GLU A 117 -0.85 18.19 -13.02
N TRP A 118 0.47 18.41 -13.07
CA TRP A 118 1.33 18.36 -11.90
C TRP A 118 1.01 19.46 -10.89
N SER A 119 0.72 19.07 -9.64
CA SER A 119 0.54 20.02 -8.54
C SER A 119 1.87 20.61 -8.07
N THR A 120 2.00 21.94 -8.13
CA THR A 120 3.17 22.64 -7.59
C THR A 120 3.10 22.86 -6.07
N GLY A 121 1.98 22.52 -5.43
CA GLY A 121 1.80 22.68 -3.98
C GLY A 121 2.10 21.41 -3.20
N PHE A 122 1.73 20.25 -3.74
CA PHE A 122 1.74 18.98 -3.01
C PHE A 122 3.12 18.62 -2.43
N GLY A 123 4.17 18.60 -3.27
CA GLY A 123 5.54 18.27 -2.84
C GLY A 123 6.07 19.19 -1.73
N ARG A 124 5.68 20.47 -1.72
CA ARG A 124 6.02 21.41 -0.64
C ARG A 124 5.32 21.04 0.66
N THR A 125 4.02 20.75 0.58
CA THR A 125 3.20 20.37 1.73
C THR A 125 3.75 19.10 2.40
N VAL A 126 4.15 18.10 1.62
CA VAL A 126 4.64 16.81 2.18
C VAL A 126 6.14 16.78 2.45
N SER A 127 6.89 17.85 2.16
CA SER A 127 8.36 17.89 2.24
C SER A 127 8.94 17.47 3.60
N ALA A 128 8.25 17.77 4.71
CA ALA A 128 8.65 17.36 6.05
C ALA A 128 8.32 15.89 6.39
N ALA A 129 7.46 15.25 5.60
CA ALA A 129 7.03 13.86 5.76
C ALA A 129 7.82 12.88 4.90
N VAL A 130 8.64 13.35 3.97
CA VAL A 130 9.39 12.54 3.01
C VAL A 130 10.90 12.68 3.20
N LEU A 131 11.69 11.78 2.59
CA LEU A 131 13.13 11.95 2.53
C LEU A 131 13.51 13.11 1.59
N PRO A 132 14.69 13.73 1.73
CA PRO A 132 15.17 14.67 0.72
C PRO A 132 15.19 14.01 -0.66
N GLY A 133 14.52 14.61 -1.64
CA GLY A 133 14.41 14.05 -2.96
C GLY A 133 13.71 14.96 -3.96
N TYR A 134 13.68 14.50 -5.21
CA TYR A 134 13.10 15.18 -6.34
C TYR A 134 12.41 14.17 -7.28
N THR A 135 11.33 14.63 -7.91
CA THR A 135 10.75 13.98 -9.07
C THR A 135 11.14 14.77 -10.33
N VAL A 136 11.53 14.05 -11.38
CA VAL A 136 12.02 14.63 -12.63
C VAL A 136 11.34 14.00 -13.84
N PHE A 137 11.03 14.81 -14.84
CA PHE A 137 10.41 14.38 -16.11
C PHE A 137 11.27 14.70 -17.33
N SER A 138 12.55 15.00 -17.11
CA SER A 138 13.52 15.22 -18.19
C SER A 138 14.92 14.78 -17.76
N ARG A 139 15.75 14.39 -18.73
CA ARG A 139 17.16 14.05 -18.46
C ARG A 139 17.91 15.24 -17.88
N HIS A 140 17.65 16.44 -18.38
CA HIS A 140 18.27 17.67 -17.89
C HIS A 140 17.97 17.89 -16.40
N ASP A 141 16.69 17.79 -16.01
CA ASP A 141 16.29 17.97 -14.61
C ASP A 141 16.79 16.84 -13.72
N ALA A 142 16.89 15.61 -14.25
CA ALA A 142 17.47 14.47 -13.53
C ALA A 142 18.94 14.70 -13.13
N LEU A 143 19.76 15.23 -14.03
CA LEU A 143 21.16 15.55 -13.73
C LEU A 143 21.27 16.69 -12.71
N ARG A 144 20.44 17.74 -12.84
CA ARG A 144 20.40 18.85 -11.87
C ARG A 144 19.95 18.38 -10.48
N ALA A 145 18.95 17.51 -10.42
CA ALA A 145 18.50 16.90 -9.16
C ALA A 145 19.62 16.05 -8.54
N ALA A 146 20.33 15.26 -9.35
CA ALA A 146 21.48 14.47 -8.92
C ALA A 146 22.60 15.35 -8.35
N GLU A 147 22.98 16.43 -9.03
CA GLU A 147 23.99 17.38 -8.53
C GLU A 147 23.61 17.96 -7.16
N ARG A 148 22.34 18.29 -6.95
CA ARG A 148 21.87 18.83 -5.66
C ARG A 148 21.88 17.78 -4.57
N LEU A 149 21.34 16.60 -4.85
CA LEU A 149 21.15 15.54 -3.88
C LEU A 149 22.47 14.87 -3.50
N LEU A 150 23.38 14.66 -4.47
CA LEU A 150 24.68 14.04 -4.24
C LEU A 150 25.65 14.91 -3.41
N ARG A 151 25.38 16.21 -3.28
CA ARG A 151 26.08 17.07 -2.30
C ARG A 151 25.67 16.77 -0.86
N LEU A 152 24.49 16.18 -0.65
CA LEU A 152 23.99 15.79 0.67
C LEU A 152 24.41 14.36 1.02
N GLY A 153 24.70 13.53 0.02
CA GLY A 153 25.06 12.14 0.26
C GLY A 153 24.76 11.20 -0.89
N VAL A 154 24.83 9.89 -0.60
CA VAL A 154 24.43 8.85 -1.53
C VAL A 154 22.92 8.97 -1.81
N ALA A 155 22.54 8.78 -3.07
CA ALA A 155 21.16 8.85 -3.50
C ALA A 155 20.68 7.51 -4.07
N ARG A 156 19.37 7.37 -4.17
CA ARG A 156 18.67 6.24 -4.76
C ARG A 156 17.73 6.72 -5.86
N LEU A 157 17.87 6.09 -7.01
CA LEU A 157 17.03 6.32 -8.19
C LEU A 157 15.94 5.25 -8.22
N LYS A 158 14.70 5.67 -8.42
CA LYS A 158 13.53 4.79 -8.39
C LYS A 158 12.67 5.05 -9.64
N PRO A 159 12.56 4.10 -10.58
CA PRO A 159 11.60 4.16 -11.70
C PRO A 159 10.15 4.05 -11.21
N PRO A 160 9.22 4.98 -11.53
CA PRO A 160 7.89 5.04 -10.91
C PRO A 160 6.96 3.86 -11.21
N LEU A 161 7.15 3.21 -12.36
CA LEU A 161 6.36 2.04 -12.75
C LEU A 161 6.88 0.73 -12.14
N SER A 162 8.13 0.70 -11.67
CA SER A 162 8.69 -0.52 -11.10
C SER A 162 8.07 -0.81 -9.75
N SER A 163 7.31 -1.91 -9.69
CA SER A 163 6.78 -2.45 -8.45
C SER A 163 7.87 -3.23 -7.68
N ARG A 164 7.61 -3.52 -6.40
CA ARG A 164 8.39 -4.50 -5.59
C ARG A 164 9.86 -4.16 -5.34
N GLY A 165 10.29 -2.92 -5.63
CA GLY A 165 11.64 -2.43 -5.35
C GLY A 165 12.75 -2.96 -6.27
N GLN A 166 12.43 -3.78 -7.27
CA GLN A 166 13.42 -4.54 -8.05
C GLN A 166 14.33 -3.67 -8.93
N ASP A 167 13.90 -2.44 -9.28
CA ASP A 167 14.67 -1.54 -10.14
C ASP A 167 15.22 -0.30 -9.42
N GLN A 168 15.19 -0.28 -8.09
CA GLN A 168 15.81 0.82 -7.35
C GLN A 168 17.34 0.70 -7.41
N ARG A 169 18.02 1.79 -7.73
CA ARG A 169 19.48 1.82 -7.92
C ARG A 169 20.14 2.87 -7.04
N ILE A 170 21.11 2.44 -6.24
CA ILE A 170 21.97 3.36 -5.48
C ILE A 170 22.93 4.04 -6.46
N VAL A 171 23.02 5.36 -6.39
CA VAL A 171 23.90 6.22 -7.20
C VAL A 171 24.79 7.05 -6.28
N ARG A 172 26.08 7.14 -6.63
CA ARG A 172 27.10 7.86 -5.84
C ARG A 172 27.66 9.07 -6.58
N THR A 173 27.48 9.13 -7.89
CA THR A 173 28.00 10.17 -8.78
C THR A 173 26.96 10.56 -9.82
N VAL A 174 27.09 11.77 -10.39
CA VAL A 174 26.25 12.20 -11.51
C VAL A 174 26.41 11.25 -12.71
N ALA A 175 27.64 10.75 -12.93
CA ALA A 175 27.92 9.76 -13.97
C ALA A 175 27.17 8.42 -13.76
N ASP A 176 26.87 8.02 -12.52
CA ASP A 176 25.99 6.87 -12.27
C ASP A 176 24.58 7.13 -12.78
N VAL A 177 24.06 8.34 -12.55
CA VAL A 177 22.73 8.75 -13.01
C VAL A 177 22.68 8.82 -14.53
N GLU A 178 23.70 9.39 -15.18
CA GLU A 178 23.81 9.41 -16.65
C GLU A 178 23.70 8.01 -17.26
N ARG A 179 24.49 7.05 -16.76
CA ARG A 179 24.46 5.66 -17.22
C ARG A 179 23.11 4.98 -17.02
N LEU A 180 22.40 5.30 -15.94
CA LEU A 180 21.06 4.76 -15.71
C LEU A 180 20.04 5.40 -16.66
N LEU A 181 20.15 6.70 -16.89
CA LEU A 181 19.28 7.42 -17.83
C LEU A 181 19.45 6.90 -19.26
N GLU A 182 20.65 6.52 -19.71
CA GLU A 182 20.86 5.89 -21.03
C GLU A 182 19.97 4.67 -21.27
N ARG A 183 19.65 3.91 -20.22
CA ARG A 183 18.79 2.72 -20.28
C ARG A 183 17.31 3.03 -20.05
N TYR A 184 17.00 4.21 -19.52
CA TYR A 184 15.64 4.63 -19.23
C TYR A 184 14.99 5.27 -20.46
N ARG A 185 13.82 4.74 -20.86
CA ARG A 185 13.12 5.20 -22.06
C ARG A 185 12.63 6.63 -21.85
N SER A 186 12.81 7.46 -22.87
CA SER A 186 12.37 8.88 -22.81
C SER A 186 10.84 9.00 -22.67
N SER A 187 10.07 8.08 -23.24
CA SER A 187 8.60 8.02 -23.06
C SER A 187 8.22 7.84 -21.59
N ASP A 188 8.89 6.91 -20.91
CA ASP A 188 8.57 6.54 -19.53
C ASP A 188 8.95 7.68 -18.59
N LEU A 189 10.09 8.34 -18.85
CA LEU A 189 10.50 9.54 -18.12
C LEU A 189 9.54 10.71 -18.30
N ASP A 190 9.06 10.94 -19.52
CA ASP A 190 8.17 12.05 -19.82
C ASP A 190 6.77 11.85 -19.22
N GLU A 191 6.26 10.62 -19.22
CA GLU A 191 4.90 10.29 -18.76
C GLU A 191 4.83 10.00 -17.26
N CYS A 192 5.74 9.18 -16.76
CA CYS A 192 5.70 8.65 -15.39
C CYS A 192 6.72 9.31 -14.46
N GLY A 193 7.72 9.99 -15.03
CA GLY A 193 8.78 10.65 -14.28
C GLY A 193 9.85 9.68 -13.77
N LEU A 194 10.72 10.19 -12.91
CA LEU A 194 11.74 9.44 -12.21
C LEU A 194 11.98 10.08 -10.85
N VAL A 195 12.20 9.26 -9.83
CA VAL A 195 12.44 9.74 -8.46
C VAL A 195 13.92 9.57 -8.10
N LEU A 196 14.52 10.65 -7.58
CA LEU A 196 15.82 10.63 -6.94
C LEU A 196 15.63 11.05 -5.48
N GLU A 197 16.00 10.22 -4.53
CA GLU A 197 15.88 10.53 -3.10
C GLU A 197 17.12 10.08 -2.32
N ALA A 198 17.31 10.60 -1.11
CA ALA A 198 18.41 10.19 -0.24
C ALA A 198 18.35 8.68 0.03
N ASP A 199 19.50 8.00 -0.08
CA ASP A 199 19.62 6.59 0.26
C ASP A 199 19.84 6.42 1.77
N LEU A 200 19.24 5.36 2.34
CA LEU A 200 19.38 5.01 3.75
C LEU A 200 20.00 3.63 3.89
N ARG A 201 20.98 3.51 4.79
CA ARG A 201 21.52 2.24 5.26
C ARG A 201 20.74 1.74 6.47
N ASP A 202 20.82 0.43 6.68
CA ASP A 202 20.20 -0.26 7.83
C ASP A 202 18.70 0.06 7.93
N ILE A 203 18.04 0.11 6.77
CA ILE A 203 16.66 0.58 6.65
C ILE A 203 15.69 -0.44 7.25
N VAL A 204 14.80 0.06 8.11
CA VAL A 204 13.56 -0.61 8.50
C VAL A 204 12.43 0.06 7.74
N THR A 205 11.63 -0.74 7.03
CA THR A 205 10.43 -0.23 6.36
C THR A 205 9.20 -0.57 7.18
N LEU A 206 8.41 0.44 7.47
CA LEU A 206 7.14 0.33 8.20
C LEU A 206 5.98 0.50 7.23
N SER A 207 4.90 -0.25 7.47
CA SER A 207 3.60 -0.04 6.84
C SER A 207 2.72 0.71 7.82
N VAL A 208 2.33 1.94 7.49
CA VAL A 208 1.45 2.77 8.32
C VAL A 208 0.23 3.19 7.51
N GLY A 209 -0.98 3.01 8.04
CA GLY A 209 -2.16 3.22 7.22
C GLY A 209 -3.48 3.24 7.96
N ARG A 210 -4.54 3.44 7.18
CA ARG A 210 -5.94 3.41 7.61
C ARG A 210 -6.78 2.69 6.57
N THR A 211 -7.69 1.86 7.04
CA THR A 211 -8.63 1.09 6.20
C THR A 211 -10.04 1.22 6.75
N GLU A 212 -11.02 1.38 5.86
CA GLU A 212 -12.43 1.55 6.18
C GLU A 212 -13.28 0.59 5.34
N ILE A 213 -14.13 -0.18 6.02
CA ILE A 213 -15.16 -1.04 5.41
C ILE A 213 -16.46 -0.83 6.19
N ASP A 214 -17.47 -0.28 5.52
CA ASP A 214 -18.75 0.11 6.16
C ASP A 214 -18.51 0.94 7.43
N GLU A 215 -19.09 0.55 8.56
CA GLU A 215 -18.94 1.22 9.86
C GLU A 215 -17.59 0.97 10.56
N ILE A 216 -16.74 0.08 10.05
CA ILE A 216 -15.50 -0.31 10.71
C ILE A 216 -14.33 0.43 10.07
N MET A 217 -13.76 1.34 10.85
CA MET A 217 -12.51 2.01 10.56
C MET A 217 -11.40 1.45 11.45
N VAL A 218 -10.25 1.18 10.85
CA VAL A 218 -9.04 0.79 11.56
C VAL A 218 -7.86 1.62 11.08
N ALA A 219 -6.95 1.92 11.99
CA ALA A 219 -5.63 2.44 11.68
C ALA A 219 -4.59 1.41 12.12
N TYR A 220 -3.41 1.44 11.51
CA TYR A 220 -2.38 0.46 11.81
C TYR A 220 -0.99 1.00 11.60
N TYR A 221 -0.04 0.38 12.29
CA TYR A 221 1.36 0.42 11.94
C TYR A 221 1.91 -1.01 11.99
N GLY A 222 3.03 -1.23 11.33
CA GLY A 222 3.66 -2.54 11.31
C GLY A 222 5.00 -2.52 10.63
N THR A 223 5.75 -3.60 10.80
CA THR A 223 7.06 -3.75 10.15
C THR A 223 6.92 -4.62 8.91
N GLN A 224 7.50 -4.18 7.80
CA GLN A 224 7.58 -4.98 6.59
C GLN A 224 8.59 -6.11 6.77
N ARG A 225 8.23 -7.30 6.30
CA ARG A 225 9.09 -8.48 6.28
C ARG A 225 9.86 -8.52 4.97
N THR A 226 11.10 -8.96 5.07
CA THR A 226 11.90 -9.33 3.90
C THR A 226 12.01 -10.85 3.87
N THR A 227 11.86 -11.43 2.69
CA THR A 227 12.05 -12.86 2.42
C THR A 227 13.01 -13.03 1.26
N THR A 228 13.63 -14.20 1.18
CA THR A 228 14.38 -14.61 0.00
C THR A 228 13.43 -15.28 -1.00
N ASP A 229 13.49 -14.91 -2.27
CA ASP A 229 12.73 -15.56 -3.34
C ASP A 229 13.41 -16.86 -3.83
N ASN A 230 12.77 -17.55 -4.77
CA ASN A 230 13.30 -18.79 -5.34
C ASN A 230 14.60 -18.59 -6.15
N ALA A 231 14.96 -17.36 -6.50
CA ALA A 231 16.21 -16.99 -7.16
C ALA A 231 17.30 -16.50 -6.18
N GLY A 232 17.04 -16.55 -4.87
CA GLY A 232 17.99 -16.09 -3.85
C GLY A 232 18.00 -14.58 -3.64
N GLN A 233 17.07 -13.82 -4.23
CA GLN A 233 16.98 -12.37 -4.08
C GLN A 233 16.13 -11.97 -2.87
N SER A 234 16.52 -10.87 -2.24
CA SER A 234 15.78 -10.28 -1.13
C SER A 234 14.57 -9.49 -1.65
N VAL A 235 13.36 -9.93 -1.30
CA VAL A 235 12.10 -9.33 -1.73
C VAL A 235 11.16 -9.09 -0.55
N TYR A 236 10.12 -8.28 -0.75
CA TYR A 236 9.07 -8.07 0.23
C TYR A 236 8.34 -9.40 0.55
N GLY A 237 8.23 -9.73 1.84
CA GLY A 237 7.69 -10.99 2.37
C GLY A 237 6.39 -10.83 3.19
N GLY A 238 5.76 -9.66 3.16
CA GLY A 238 4.56 -9.37 3.95
C GLY A 238 4.78 -8.32 5.04
N SER A 239 3.84 -8.18 5.96
CA SER A 239 3.92 -7.21 7.06
C SER A 239 3.34 -7.81 8.34
N ASP A 240 3.98 -7.50 9.47
CA ASP A 240 3.45 -7.74 10.80
C ASP A 240 2.77 -6.46 11.30
N LEU A 241 1.45 -6.48 11.45
CA LEU A 241 0.65 -5.30 11.78
C LEU A 241 0.16 -5.35 13.22
N ILE A 242 0.14 -4.16 13.81
CA ILE A 242 -0.67 -3.80 14.97
C ILE A 242 -1.79 -2.91 14.44
N VAL A 243 -3.01 -3.46 14.46
CA VAL A 243 -4.20 -2.82 13.93
C VAL A 243 -5.08 -2.38 15.09
N VAL A 244 -5.40 -1.09 15.15
CA VAL A 244 -6.29 -0.50 16.15
C VAL A 244 -7.60 -0.06 15.54
N ARG A 245 -8.68 -0.21 16.29
CA ARG A 245 -9.98 0.35 15.93
C ARG A 245 -9.91 1.87 15.99
N GLY A 246 -10.47 2.53 14.98
CA GLY A 246 -10.50 3.99 14.89
C GLY A 246 -9.60 4.55 13.79
N GLY A 247 -9.41 5.87 13.83
CA GLY A 247 -8.64 6.62 12.84
C GLY A 247 -7.20 6.90 13.26
N TRP A 248 -6.61 7.94 12.68
CA TRP A 248 -5.25 8.38 12.99
C TRP A 248 -5.07 8.71 14.48
N GLU A 249 -6.11 9.27 15.09
CA GLU A 249 -6.16 9.64 16.51
C GLU A 249 -5.93 8.40 17.40
N ALA A 250 -6.47 7.24 17.01
CA ALA A 250 -6.29 6.00 17.76
C ALA A 250 -4.84 5.50 17.76
N LEU A 251 -4.05 5.84 16.73
CA LEU A 251 -2.60 5.57 16.73
C LEU A 251 -1.81 6.56 17.56
N GLU A 252 -2.29 7.80 17.68
CA GLU A 252 -1.65 8.86 18.46
C GLU A 252 -1.85 8.65 19.97
N ASP A 253 -2.98 8.05 20.36
CA ASP A 253 -3.28 7.67 21.73
C ASP A 253 -2.44 6.48 22.22
N LEU A 254 -1.86 5.71 21.29
CA LEU A 254 -0.85 4.70 21.65
C LEU A 254 0.42 5.43 22.10
N GLN A 255 0.92 5.10 23.30
CA GLN A 255 2.21 5.59 23.80
C GLN A 255 3.39 4.95 23.04
N LEU A 256 3.54 5.31 21.75
CA LEU A 256 4.51 4.69 20.85
C LEU A 256 5.93 5.18 21.09
N PRO A 257 6.95 4.33 20.86
CA PRO A 257 8.33 4.76 20.74
C PRO A 257 8.48 5.91 19.73
N ARG A 258 9.40 6.84 20.00
CA ARG A 258 9.59 8.07 19.20
C ARG A 258 9.68 7.83 17.69
N ALA A 259 10.36 6.77 17.27
CA ALA A 259 10.51 6.42 15.85
C ALA A 259 9.15 6.06 15.21
N LEU A 260 8.33 5.26 15.88
CA LEU A 260 7.00 4.89 15.40
C LEU A 260 6.04 6.07 15.44
N ALA A 261 6.07 6.86 16.52
CA ALA A 261 5.27 8.09 16.61
C ALA A 261 5.57 9.04 15.44
N LEU A 262 6.85 9.22 15.09
CA LEU A 262 7.24 10.01 13.92
C LEU A 262 6.71 9.42 12.61
N ALA A 263 6.78 8.10 12.43
CA ALA A 263 6.23 7.43 11.25
C ALA A 263 4.73 7.69 11.09
N THR A 264 3.96 7.63 12.18
CA THR A 264 2.52 7.96 12.21
C THR A 264 2.27 9.41 11.81
N VAL A 265 3.01 10.36 12.37
CA VAL A 265 2.89 11.79 12.03
C VAL A 265 3.18 12.04 10.55
N GLN A 266 4.22 11.40 10.00
CA GLN A 266 4.58 11.54 8.59
C GLN A 266 3.51 10.94 7.66
N ALA A 267 3.00 9.74 7.97
CA ALA A 267 1.91 9.12 7.23
C ALA A 267 0.64 9.99 7.24
N ARG A 268 0.23 10.49 8.42
CA ARG A 268 -0.95 11.36 8.56
C ARG A 268 -0.79 12.68 7.80
N ALA A 269 0.37 13.31 7.86
CA ALA A 269 0.64 14.55 7.14
C ALA A 269 0.57 14.36 5.62
N TYR A 270 1.12 13.24 5.11
CA TYR A 270 1.01 12.88 3.70
C TYR A 270 -0.45 12.58 3.32
N ASP A 271 -1.17 11.84 4.15
CA ASP A 271 -2.58 11.52 3.94
C ASP A 271 -3.47 12.77 3.89
N ALA A 272 -3.25 13.72 4.80
CA ALA A 272 -3.96 14.99 4.81
C ALA A 272 -3.72 15.79 3.53
N ALA A 273 -2.47 15.87 3.06
CA ALA A 273 -2.15 16.53 1.79
C ALA A 273 -2.80 15.84 0.58
N MET A 274 -2.94 14.50 0.63
CA MET A 274 -3.62 13.73 -0.41
C MET A 274 -5.13 13.89 -0.36
N ALA A 275 -5.74 13.99 0.82
CA ALA A 275 -7.16 14.23 1.00
C ALA A 275 -7.62 15.55 0.35
N ASP A 276 -6.74 16.56 0.34
CA ASP A 276 -6.96 17.84 -0.33
C ASP A 276 -6.66 17.79 -1.85
N TYR A 277 -6.12 16.68 -2.36
CA TYR A 277 -5.78 16.55 -3.77
C TYR A 277 -7.06 16.32 -4.61
N PRO A 278 -7.37 17.20 -5.57
CA PRO A 278 -8.64 17.13 -6.30
C PRO A 278 -8.87 15.79 -6.99
N GLY A 279 -10.05 15.19 -6.76
CA GLY A 279 -10.44 13.90 -7.35
C GLY A 279 -9.86 12.67 -6.64
N PHE A 280 -9.11 12.85 -5.54
CA PHE A 280 -8.64 11.76 -4.72
C PHE A 280 -9.69 11.32 -3.70
N PHE A 281 -9.89 10.00 -3.57
CA PHE A 281 -10.53 9.40 -2.40
C PHE A 281 -10.09 7.94 -2.27
N ALA A 282 -10.08 7.42 -1.05
CA ALA A 282 -9.69 6.04 -0.80
C ALA A 282 -10.33 5.49 0.49
N SER A 283 -10.72 4.22 0.44
CA SER A 283 -11.13 3.40 1.59
C SER A 283 -9.97 2.65 2.23
N ARG A 284 -8.89 2.42 1.48
CA ARG A 284 -7.63 1.85 1.96
C ARG A 284 -6.48 2.81 1.68
N ARG A 285 -5.71 3.14 2.71
CA ARG A 285 -4.57 4.06 2.64
C ARG A 285 -3.38 3.45 3.35
N ASN A 286 -2.29 3.24 2.62
CA ASN A 286 -1.05 2.71 3.17
C ASN A 286 0.13 3.59 2.75
N TYR A 287 1.04 3.84 3.70
CA TYR A 287 2.26 4.61 3.52
C TYR A 287 3.44 3.78 3.99
N ASP A 288 4.40 3.58 3.09
CA ASP A 288 5.63 2.86 3.39
C ASP A 288 6.64 3.87 3.93
N ILE A 289 6.98 3.78 5.22
CA ILE A 289 7.90 4.69 5.90
C ILE A 289 9.26 4.01 6.02
N GLY A 290 10.30 4.64 5.46
CA GLY A 290 11.67 4.19 5.59
C GLY A 290 12.37 4.88 6.75
N GLN A 291 12.97 4.11 7.65
CA GLN A 291 13.76 4.63 8.77
C GLN A 291 15.15 4.02 8.76
N GLY A 292 16.19 4.86 8.79
CA GLY A 292 17.57 4.39 8.66
C GLY A 292 18.57 5.52 8.74
N VAL A 293 19.83 5.22 8.45
CA VAL A 293 20.93 6.17 8.57
C VAL A 293 21.40 6.59 7.18
N ASP A 294 21.45 7.89 6.92
CA ASP A 294 21.97 8.41 5.66
C ASP A 294 23.51 8.25 5.55
N SER A 295 24.09 8.65 4.41
CA SER A 295 25.54 8.55 4.21
C SER A 295 26.36 9.51 5.08
N SER A 296 25.73 10.50 5.71
CA SER A 296 26.38 11.42 6.66
C SER A 296 26.34 10.91 8.12
N GLY A 297 25.69 9.76 8.35
CA GLY A 297 25.51 9.20 9.69
C GLY A 297 24.29 9.75 10.43
N VAL A 298 23.42 10.52 9.75
CA VAL A 298 22.22 11.10 10.35
C VAL A 298 21.05 10.13 10.19
N TRP A 299 20.38 9.83 11.30
CA TRP A 299 19.14 9.06 11.27
C TRP A 299 18.02 9.86 10.62
N ARG A 300 17.29 9.24 9.69
CA ARG A 300 16.16 9.83 8.96
C ARG A 300 14.96 8.91 8.96
N SER A 301 13.79 9.54 8.79
CA SER A 301 12.49 8.89 8.60
C SER A 301 11.75 9.63 7.49
N GLY A 302 11.04 8.91 6.62
CA GLY A 302 10.17 9.54 5.64
C GLY A 302 9.35 8.54 4.83
N VAL A 303 8.20 9.00 4.32
CA VAL A 303 7.38 8.26 3.36
C VAL A 303 8.18 8.01 2.09
N LEU A 304 8.36 6.73 1.75
CA LEU A 304 9.03 6.27 0.53
C LEU A 304 8.05 6.14 -0.63
N GLU A 305 6.82 5.71 -0.32
CA GLU A 305 5.77 5.40 -1.28
C GLU A 305 4.40 5.39 -0.58
N ALA A 306 3.36 5.76 -1.33
CA ALA A 306 1.97 5.63 -0.91
C ALA A 306 1.29 4.57 -1.78
N SER A 307 0.37 3.81 -1.20
CA SER A 307 -0.36 2.73 -1.87
C SER A 307 -1.84 2.77 -1.48
N TRP A 308 -2.69 3.06 -2.49
CA TRP A 308 -4.15 3.00 -2.38
C TRP A 308 -4.75 1.85 -3.19
N ARG A 309 -3.96 0.80 -3.41
CA ARG A 309 -4.41 -0.44 -4.05
C ARG A 309 -4.40 -1.58 -3.06
N ILE A 310 -4.75 -2.79 -3.49
CA ILE A 310 -4.49 -3.99 -2.71
C ILE A 310 -2.97 -4.17 -2.59
N GLY A 311 -2.51 -4.38 -1.36
CA GLY A 311 -1.10 -4.52 -1.03
C GLY A 311 -0.83 -5.80 -0.27
N GLY A 312 0.45 -6.06 0.00
CA GLY A 312 0.88 -7.23 0.73
C GLY A 312 0.49 -7.25 2.21
N SER A 313 -0.15 -6.21 2.73
CA SER A 313 -0.69 -6.11 4.08
C SER A 313 -2.23 -6.21 4.14
N SER A 314 -2.93 -6.14 3.00
CA SER A 314 -4.40 -6.04 2.94
C SER A 314 -5.13 -7.21 3.59
N THR A 315 -4.58 -8.43 3.52
CA THR A 315 -5.19 -9.59 4.17
C THR A 315 -5.09 -9.53 5.69
N ALA A 316 -4.02 -8.96 6.25
CA ALA A 316 -3.88 -8.72 7.69
C ALA A 316 -4.82 -7.61 8.18
N GLU A 317 -4.97 -6.53 7.41
CA GLU A 317 -5.93 -5.46 7.69
C GLU A 317 -7.36 -6.01 7.79
N LEU A 318 -7.78 -6.80 6.80
CA LEU A 318 -9.12 -7.38 6.75
C LEU A 318 -9.34 -8.48 7.81
N ALA A 319 -8.31 -9.25 8.15
CA ALA A 319 -8.39 -10.21 9.25
C ALA A 319 -8.65 -9.51 10.59
N ALA A 320 -7.97 -8.39 10.84
CA ALA A 320 -8.22 -7.55 12.03
C ALA A 320 -9.63 -6.95 12.03
N ILE A 321 -10.09 -6.40 10.89
CA ILE A 321 -11.46 -5.88 10.75
C ILE A 321 -12.50 -6.99 11.01
N ASN A 322 -12.27 -8.21 10.51
CA ASN A 322 -13.18 -9.33 10.74
C ASN A 322 -13.25 -9.72 12.23
N VAL A 323 -12.12 -9.80 12.92
CA VAL A 323 -12.09 -10.05 14.37
C VAL A 323 -12.84 -8.95 15.13
N MET A 324 -12.60 -7.69 14.76
CA MET A 324 -13.26 -6.52 15.35
C MET A 324 -14.76 -6.44 15.04
N LYS A 325 -15.20 -6.96 13.88
CA LYS A 325 -16.63 -7.04 13.54
C LYS A 325 -17.35 -8.08 14.39
N GLN A 326 -16.69 -9.20 14.66
CA GLN A 326 -17.26 -10.30 15.45
C GLN A 326 -17.32 -9.97 16.95
N ASN A 327 -16.39 -9.15 17.45
CA ASN A 327 -16.36 -8.70 18.84
C ASN A 327 -16.11 -7.19 18.91
N PRO A 328 -17.16 -6.37 19.12
CA PRO A 328 -17.05 -4.91 19.22
C PRO A 328 -16.10 -4.41 20.32
N ASP A 329 -15.93 -5.19 21.39
CA ASP A 329 -15.05 -4.84 22.52
C ASP A 329 -13.56 -4.91 22.17
N ILE A 330 -13.17 -5.60 21.10
CA ILE A 330 -11.77 -5.68 20.67
C ILE A 330 -11.34 -4.33 20.10
N GLN A 331 -10.29 -3.75 20.68
CA GLN A 331 -9.70 -2.47 20.28
C GLN A 331 -8.42 -2.65 19.46
N LEU A 332 -7.67 -3.73 19.68
CA LEU A 332 -6.42 -3.98 18.97
C LEU A 332 -6.29 -5.43 18.53
N VAL A 333 -5.74 -5.64 17.34
CA VAL A 333 -5.43 -6.95 16.78
C VAL A 333 -4.00 -6.96 16.25
N ARG A 334 -3.25 -8.02 16.56
CA ARG A 334 -1.95 -8.32 15.93
C ARG A 334 -2.17 -9.32 14.81
N ALA A 335 -1.90 -8.90 13.58
CA ALA A 335 -2.11 -9.72 12.40
C ALA A 335 -0.91 -9.61 11.46
N SER A 336 -0.45 -10.75 10.95
CA SER A 336 0.64 -10.81 9.98
C SER A 336 0.12 -11.32 8.65
N ALA A 337 0.47 -10.63 7.57
CA ALA A 337 0.36 -11.15 6.21
C ALA A 337 1.74 -11.65 5.80
N VAL A 338 1.83 -12.88 5.30
CA VAL A 338 3.11 -13.54 5.01
C VAL A 338 3.13 -14.04 3.58
N LYS A 339 4.26 -13.83 2.90
CA LYS A 339 4.64 -14.42 1.62
C LYS A 339 5.99 -15.11 1.80
N GLU A 340 6.01 -16.42 1.60
CA GLU A 340 7.20 -17.27 1.69
C GLU A 340 7.42 -18.03 0.38
N PHE A 341 8.67 -18.14 -0.05
CA PHE A 341 9.05 -18.89 -1.24
C PHE A 341 9.60 -20.27 -0.88
N GLY A 342 9.51 -21.20 -1.81
CA GLY A 342 9.93 -22.58 -1.68
C GLY A 342 8.86 -23.51 -1.08
N ASN A 343 9.20 -24.80 -1.03
CA ASN A 343 8.28 -25.88 -0.63
C ASN A 343 8.29 -26.20 0.87
N ASN A 344 9.05 -25.44 1.66
CA ASN A 344 9.33 -25.76 3.06
C ASN A 344 8.55 -24.88 4.06
N SER A 345 7.54 -24.14 3.59
CA SER A 345 6.73 -23.28 4.47
C SER A 345 6.06 -24.13 5.56
N ARG A 346 6.27 -23.74 6.81
CA ARG A 346 5.65 -24.36 7.98
C ARG A 346 4.54 -23.45 8.48
N LEU A 347 3.32 -23.76 8.05
CA LEU A 347 2.15 -22.95 8.39
C LEU A 347 1.87 -22.98 9.91
N PRO A 348 1.65 -21.81 10.54
CA PRO A 348 1.05 -21.75 11.87
C PRO A 348 -0.32 -22.45 11.91
N VAL A 349 -0.69 -22.99 13.07
CA VAL A 349 -1.95 -23.76 13.25
C VAL A 349 -3.21 -22.94 12.88
N ASN A 350 -3.15 -21.63 13.08
CA ASN A 350 -4.23 -20.68 12.82
C ASN A 350 -4.00 -19.84 11.55
N ALA A 351 -3.18 -20.31 10.62
CA ALA A 351 -2.95 -19.65 9.35
C ALA A 351 -4.17 -19.76 8.44
N ASP A 352 -4.64 -18.61 7.95
CA ASP A 352 -5.60 -18.51 6.85
C ASP A 352 -4.81 -18.46 5.53
N VAL A 353 -4.84 -19.55 4.77
CA VAL A 353 -4.01 -19.74 3.56
C VAL A 353 -4.72 -19.18 2.34
N HIS A 354 -4.10 -18.20 1.68
CA HIS A 354 -4.61 -17.54 0.48
C HIS A 354 -4.10 -18.18 -0.80
N PHE A 355 -2.88 -18.73 -0.75
CA PHE A 355 -2.25 -19.44 -1.86
C PHE A 355 -1.19 -20.40 -1.31
N GLN A 356 -1.12 -21.62 -1.85
CA GLN A 356 -0.01 -22.55 -1.61
C GLN A 356 0.16 -23.41 -2.85
N GLY A 357 1.32 -23.33 -3.50
CA GLY A 357 1.61 -24.12 -4.70
C GLY A 357 2.68 -23.50 -5.57
N GLU A 358 2.73 -23.93 -6.83
CA GLU A 358 3.65 -23.45 -7.85
C GLU A 358 3.02 -22.26 -8.59
N ASP A 359 3.65 -21.09 -8.50
CA ASP A 359 3.38 -19.96 -9.38
C ASP A 359 4.16 -20.16 -10.70
N PRO A 360 3.55 -20.00 -11.88
CA PRO A 360 4.23 -20.23 -13.16
C PRO A 360 5.48 -19.36 -13.38
N ASP A 361 5.51 -18.17 -12.79
CA ASP A 361 6.57 -17.19 -12.98
C ASP A 361 7.50 -17.12 -11.77
N GLU A 362 6.95 -17.23 -10.56
CA GLU A 362 7.71 -17.10 -9.31
C GLU A 362 8.10 -18.44 -8.67
N GLY A 363 7.64 -19.59 -9.18
CA GLY A 363 7.91 -20.92 -8.64
C GLY A 363 7.13 -21.21 -7.35
N PRO A 364 7.60 -22.12 -6.47
CA PRO A 364 6.86 -22.51 -5.29
C PRO A 364 6.72 -21.36 -4.30
N ILE A 365 5.49 -21.09 -3.87
CA ILE A 365 5.16 -19.94 -3.01
C ILE A 365 3.97 -20.27 -2.11
N THR A 366 4.02 -19.74 -0.89
CA THR A 366 2.95 -19.83 0.10
C THR A 366 2.59 -18.42 0.59
N ARG A 367 1.29 -18.14 0.67
CA ARG A 367 0.74 -16.88 1.18
C ARG A 367 -0.34 -17.16 2.20
N TYR A 368 -0.21 -16.58 3.37
CA TYR A 368 -1.17 -16.76 4.45
C TYR A 368 -1.27 -15.52 5.33
N THR A 369 -2.33 -15.48 6.12
CA THR A 369 -2.50 -14.50 7.19
C THR A 369 -2.63 -15.22 8.52
N VAL A 370 -2.06 -14.65 9.56
CA VAL A 370 -2.19 -15.18 10.93
C VAL A 370 -2.55 -14.04 11.87
N VAL A 371 -3.59 -14.25 12.67
CA VAL A 371 -3.94 -13.36 13.79
C VAL A 371 -3.37 -13.98 15.05
N THR A 372 -2.44 -13.28 15.71
CA THR A 372 -1.76 -13.83 16.88
C THR A 372 -2.40 -13.41 18.19
N HIS A 373 -2.95 -12.19 18.25
CA HIS A 373 -3.53 -11.62 19.47
C HIS A 373 -4.69 -10.70 19.14
N ALA A 374 -5.67 -10.63 20.04
CA ALA A 374 -6.73 -9.64 20.03
C ALA A 374 -6.99 -9.15 21.46
N ILE A 375 -7.00 -7.83 21.64
CA ILE A 375 -6.98 -7.17 22.95
C ILE A 375 -8.21 -6.26 23.08
N ARG A 376 -8.83 -6.29 24.27
CA ARG A 376 -10.04 -5.50 24.61
C ARG A 376 -9.72 -4.16 25.29
N GLU A 377 -8.54 -4.05 25.90
CA GLU A 377 -8.13 -2.87 26.66
C GLU A 377 -8.06 -1.62 25.77
N PRO A 378 -8.30 -0.42 26.31
CA PRO A 378 -8.16 0.83 25.57
C PRO A 378 -6.73 1.03 25.06
N ALA A 379 -6.57 1.79 23.97
CA ALA A 379 -5.28 2.05 23.32
C ALA A 379 -4.18 2.54 24.30
N GLU A 380 -4.56 3.35 25.30
CA GLU A 380 -3.66 3.91 26.32
C GLU A 380 -2.92 2.85 27.16
N GLU A 381 -3.55 1.70 27.44
CA GLU A 381 -2.95 0.61 28.22
C GLU A 381 -2.09 -0.32 27.35
N ILE A 382 -2.35 -0.34 26.03
CA ILE A 382 -1.70 -1.25 25.08
C ILE A 382 -0.30 -0.79 24.66
N GLY A 383 0.00 0.52 24.71
CA GLY A 383 1.32 1.05 24.37
C GLY A 383 2.47 0.39 25.16
N ARG A 384 2.19 -0.14 26.36
CA ARG A 384 3.16 -0.87 27.21
C ARG A 384 3.37 -2.33 26.82
N LEU A 385 2.46 -2.92 26.04
CA LEU A 385 2.52 -4.32 25.59
C LEU A 385 3.19 -4.46 24.22
N THR A 386 3.39 -3.36 23.49
CA THR A 386 3.93 -3.29 22.13
C THR A 386 5.40 -2.86 22.04
N SER A 387 6.04 -2.59 23.18
CA SER A 387 7.46 -2.21 23.29
C SER A 387 8.40 -3.40 23.40
#